data_AF-A0A7D7QFV8-F1
#
_entry.id   AF-A0A7D7QFV8-F1
#
_cell.length_a   1.000
_cell.length_b   1.000
_cell.length_c   1.000
_cell.angle_alpha   90.00
_cell.angle_beta   90.00
_cell.angle_gamma   90.00
#
_symmetry.space_group_name_H-M   'P 1'
#
loop_
_entity.id
_entity.type
_entity.pdbx_description
1 polymer ?
#
loop_
_entity_poly.entity_id
_entity_poly.type
_entity_poly.pdbx_seq_one_letter_code
_entity_poly.pdbx_strand_id
1 'polypeptide(L)'
;MKIGIETLEGRLRSRFTIALFAGNQKYLSLNLADTAENRVVGEMKARQIELDVIAGYFDFTLAKYKPHYESAKKEKTYTLLELWGDYVKFRAGQVEESTVLRDYSLIEERIKARSRSHRNLRK
;
A
#
# COMPACT_ATOMS: atom_id res chain seq x y z
N MET A 1 2.80 -26.20 17.49
CA MET A 1 3.71 -25.11 17.08
C MET A 1 3.03 -23.80 17.44
N LYS A 2 3.72 -22.82 18.05
CA LYS A 2 3.08 -21.62 18.61
C LYS A 2 3.42 -20.36 17.82
N ILE A 3 2.41 -19.58 17.43
CA ILE A 3 2.53 -18.29 16.76
C ILE A 3 2.38 -17.19 17.82
N GLY A 4 3.39 -16.32 17.93
CA GLY A 4 3.37 -15.20 18.88
C GLY A 4 2.60 -14.00 18.32
N ILE A 5 2.05 -13.16 19.19
CA ILE A 5 1.55 -11.83 18.82
C ILE A 5 2.43 -10.80 19.48
N GLU A 6 2.87 -9.84 18.68
CA GLU A 6 3.68 -8.72 19.11
C GLU A 6 3.04 -7.41 18.65
N THR A 7 3.37 -6.34 19.33
CA THR A 7 2.98 -4.98 18.93
C THR A 7 4.17 -4.28 18.30
N LEU A 8 3.96 -3.65 17.13
CA LEU A 8 4.92 -2.76 16.47
C LEU A 8 4.21 -1.43 16.22
N GLU A 9 4.73 -0.34 16.78
CA GLU A 9 4.19 1.02 16.59
C GLU A 9 2.68 1.12 16.88
N GLY A 10 2.22 0.46 17.95
CA GLY A 10 0.80 0.43 18.33
C GLY A 10 -0.09 -0.46 17.45
N ARG A 11 0.49 -1.24 16.53
CA ARG A 11 -0.23 -2.20 15.68
C ARG A 11 0.16 -3.64 15.97
N LEU A 12 -0.80 -4.55 15.87
CA LEU A 12 -0.59 -5.98 16.10
C LEU A 12 0.05 -6.65 14.88
N ARG A 13 1.02 -7.54 15.14
CA ARG A 13 1.64 -8.44 14.17
C ARG A 13 1.76 -9.85 14.74
N SER A 14 1.61 -10.85 13.88
CA SER A 14 1.89 -12.25 14.19
C SER A 14 3.36 -12.57 13.89
N ARG A 15 4.04 -13.20 14.84
CA ARG A 15 5.42 -13.66 14.73
C ARG A 15 5.45 -15.17 14.54
N PHE A 16 6.02 -15.62 13.43
CA PHE A 16 6.17 -17.05 13.13
C PHE A 16 7.45 -17.60 13.76
N THR A 17 7.51 -18.91 14.02
CA THR A 17 8.79 -19.51 14.41
C THR A 17 9.69 -19.66 13.19
N ILE A 18 11.00 -19.53 13.42
CA ILE A 18 12.04 -19.60 12.40
C ILE A 18 12.02 -20.95 11.65
N ALA A 19 11.66 -22.03 12.35
CA ALA A 19 11.57 -23.37 11.80
C ALA A 19 10.54 -23.48 10.66
N LEU A 20 9.50 -22.63 10.63
CA LEU A 20 8.49 -22.64 9.58
C LEU A 20 9.03 -22.16 8.23
N PHE A 21 10.08 -21.32 8.23
CA PHE A 21 10.53 -20.59 7.06
C PHE A 21 12.01 -20.82 6.75
N ALA A 22 12.44 -22.09 6.83
CA ALA A 22 13.79 -22.53 6.46
C ALA A 22 14.90 -21.67 7.09
N GLY A 23 14.76 -21.31 8.38
CA GLY A 23 15.76 -20.49 9.07
C GLY A 23 15.49 -18.99 9.05
N ASN A 24 14.41 -18.52 8.40
CA ASN A 24 14.09 -17.09 8.32
C ASN A 24 12.98 -16.69 9.29
N GLN A 25 13.21 -15.63 10.05
CA GLN A 25 12.17 -15.02 10.89
C GLN A 25 11.18 -14.25 10.00
N LYS A 26 9.91 -14.63 10.02
CA LYS A 26 8.83 -13.93 9.31
C LYS A 26 7.84 -13.30 10.28
N TYR A 27 7.19 -12.24 9.80
CA TYR A 27 6.16 -11.50 10.50
C TYR A 27 4.97 -11.26 9.56
N LEU A 28 3.76 -11.28 10.11
CA LEU A 28 2.53 -10.92 9.40
C LEU A 28 1.85 -9.78 10.14
N SER A 29 1.80 -8.60 9.53
CA SER A 29 1.07 -7.46 10.09
C SER A 29 -0.43 -7.70 9.98
N LEU A 30 -1.15 -7.58 11.10
CA LEU A 30 -2.61 -7.72 11.14
C LEU A 30 -3.32 -6.39 10.87
N ASN A 31 -2.58 -5.27 10.88
CA ASN A 31 -3.08 -3.89 10.74
C ASN A 31 -4.16 -3.48 11.75
N LEU A 32 -4.30 -4.23 12.85
CA LEU A 32 -5.18 -3.90 13.96
C LEU A 32 -4.41 -3.05 14.99
N ALA A 33 -5.10 -2.08 15.61
CA ALA A 33 -4.53 -1.34 16.74
C ALA A 33 -4.40 -2.25 17.96
N ASP A 34 -3.43 -1.99 18.84
CA ASP A 34 -3.25 -2.73 20.10
C ASP A 34 -4.33 -2.37 21.12
N THR A 35 -5.52 -2.94 20.94
CA THR A 35 -6.63 -2.90 21.89
C THR A 35 -6.92 -4.32 22.39
N ALA A 36 -7.54 -4.44 23.57
CA ALA A 36 -7.85 -5.77 24.15
C ALA A 36 -8.70 -6.63 23.19
N GLU A 37 -9.72 -6.05 22.56
CA GLU A 37 -10.56 -6.71 21.56
C GLU A 37 -9.76 -7.18 20.34
N ASN A 38 -8.93 -6.29 19.78
CA ASN A 38 -8.10 -6.61 18.62
C ASN A 38 -7.03 -7.66 18.93
N ARG A 39 -6.55 -7.72 20.18
CA ARG A 39 -5.62 -8.74 20.64
C ARG A 39 -6.28 -10.11 20.63
N VAL A 40 -7.52 -10.23 21.09
CA VAL A 40 -8.32 -11.47 20.98
C VAL A 40 -8.48 -11.88 19.52
N VAL A 41 -8.82 -10.94 18.62
CA VAL A 41 -8.92 -11.22 17.18
C VAL A 41 -7.58 -11.71 16.60
N GLY A 42 -6.47 -11.09 17.00
CA GLY A 42 -5.14 -11.53 16.64
C GLY A 42 -4.85 -12.95 17.12
N GLU A 43 -5.22 -13.30 18.35
CA GLU A 43 -5.02 -14.63 18.94
C GLU A 43 -5.83 -15.69 18.21
N MET A 44 -7.08 -15.38 17.85
CA MET A 44 -7.89 -16.28 17.04
C MET A 44 -7.25 -16.54 15.67
N LYS A 45 -6.69 -15.52 15.01
CA LYS A 45 -5.94 -15.69 13.76
C LYS A 45 -4.67 -16.51 13.93
N ALA A 46 -3.92 -16.27 15.02
CA ALA A 46 -2.74 -17.05 15.35
C ALA A 46 -3.10 -18.53 15.52
N ARG A 47 -4.18 -18.85 16.24
CA ARG A 47 -4.67 -20.23 16.39
C ARG A 47 -5.10 -20.85 15.07
N GLN A 48 -5.77 -20.09 14.20
CA GLN A 48 -6.13 -20.59 12.86
C GLN A 48 -4.88 -20.99 12.06
N ILE A 49 -3.82 -20.18 12.12
CA ILE A 49 -2.54 -20.49 11.47
C ILE A 49 -1.94 -21.76 12.06
N GLU A 50 -1.95 -21.91 13.39
CA GLU A 50 -1.42 -23.09 14.07
C GLU A 50 -2.16 -24.37 13.63
N LEU A 51 -3.49 -24.30 13.53
CA LEU A 51 -4.32 -25.41 13.03
C LEU A 51 -3.98 -25.75 11.58
N ASP A 52 -3.83 -24.75 10.71
CA ASP A 52 -3.49 -24.97 9.30
C ASP A 52 -2.10 -25.59 9.13
N VAL A 53 -1.14 -25.24 10.01
CA VAL A 53 0.18 -25.89 10.06
C VAL A 53 0.06 -27.37 10.45
N ILE A 54 -0.74 -27.68 11.48
CA ILE A 54 -0.93 -29.07 11.94
C ILE A 54 -1.66 -29.90 10.87
N ALA A 55 -2.65 -29.32 10.21
CA ALA A 55 -3.45 -29.99 9.19
C ALA A 55 -2.75 -30.11 7.82
N GLY A 56 -1.57 -29.50 7.64
CA GLY A 56 -0.83 -29.51 6.37
C GLY A 56 -1.39 -28.59 5.28
N TYR A 57 -2.33 -27.69 5.64
CA TYR A 57 -2.93 -26.71 4.72
C TYR A 57 -2.31 -25.30 4.87
N PHE A 58 -1.11 -25.21 5.44
CA PHE A 58 -0.47 -23.93 5.69
C PHE A 58 0.01 -23.27 4.39
N ASP A 59 -0.51 -22.08 4.13
CA ASP A 59 -0.05 -21.22 3.03
C ASP A 59 1.23 -20.46 3.41
N PHE A 60 2.37 -20.90 2.85
CA PHE A 60 3.67 -20.24 3.02
C PHE A 60 3.76 -18.85 2.39
N THR A 61 2.85 -18.49 1.47
CA THR A 61 2.81 -17.14 0.88
C THR A 61 2.17 -16.12 1.82
N LEU A 62 1.57 -16.59 2.92
CA LEU A 62 0.82 -15.80 3.90
C LEU A 62 -0.39 -15.04 3.30
N ALA A 63 -0.73 -15.28 2.03
CA ALA A 63 -1.80 -14.57 1.35
C ALA A 63 -3.16 -14.89 1.97
N LYS A 64 -3.37 -16.16 2.37
CA LYS A 64 -4.58 -16.62 3.06
C LYS A 64 -4.85 -15.90 4.38
N TYR A 65 -3.79 -15.55 5.12
CA TYR A 65 -3.89 -14.99 6.47
C TYR A 65 -3.83 -13.47 6.52
N LYS A 66 -3.43 -12.83 5.42
CA LYS A 66 -3.47 -11.38 5.32
C LYS A 66 -4.91 -10.91 5.50
N PRO A 67 -5.13 -9.84 6.29
CA PRO A 67 -6.44 -9.21 6.31
C PRO A 67 -6.80 -8.86 4.86
N HIS A 68 -7.93 -9.39 4.37
CA HIS A 68 -8.58 -8.86 3.18
C HIS A 68 -9.11 -7.47 3.54
N TYR A 69 -8.21 -6.50 3.68
CA TYR A 69 -8.60 -5.14 3.41
C TYR A 69 -8.88 -5.15 1.92
N GLU A 70 -10.12 -4.87 1.51
CA GLU A 70 -10.37 -4.37 0.17
C GLU A 70 -9.28 -3.35 -0.09
N SER A 71 -8.37 -3.69 -1.00
CA SER A 71 -7.16 -2.94 -1.30
C SER A 71 -7.48 -1.46 -1.17
N ALA A 72 -6.94 -0.80 -0.13
CA ALA A 72 -7.15 0.63 0.11
C ALA A 72 -7.09 1.28 -1.26
N LYS A 73 -8.23 1.83 -1.72
CA LYS A 73 -8.51 2.20 -3.12
C LYS A 73 -7.19 2.57 -3.77
N LYS A 74 -6.66 1.72 -4.68
CA LYS A 74 -5.36 1.93 -5.35
C LYS A 74 -5.24 3.43 -5.55
N GLU A 75 -4.32 4.07 -4.82
CA GLU A 75 -4.19 5.52 -4.89
C GLU A 75 -4.13 5.84 -6.37
N LYS A 76 -5.09 6.64 -6.85
CA LYS A 76 -5.17 6.95 -8.27
C LYS A 76 -3.82 7.55 -8.63
N THR A 77 -3.03 6.80 -9.39
CA THR A 77 -1.72 7.25 -9.83
C THR A 77 -1.98 8.26 -10.93
N TYR A 78 -2.10 9.53 -10.56
CA TYR A 78 -2.20 10.60 -11.52
C TYR A 78 -0.81 10.92 -12.07
N THR A 79 -0.73 11.06 -13.38
CA THR A 79 0.46 11.65 -14.00
C THR A 79 0.46 13.16 -13.75
N LEU A 80 1.65 13.75 -13.71
CA LEU A 80 1.80 15.20 -13.52
C LEU A 80 1.05 16.00 -14.61
N LEU A 81 0.91 15.45 -15.81
CA LEU A 81 0.14 16.06 -16.90
C LEU A 81 -1.36 16.07 -16.61
N GLU A 82 -1.90 14.99 -16.08
CA GLU A 82 -3.32 14.92 -15.70
C GLU A 82 -3.64 15.90 -14.57
N LEU A 83 -2.78 15.97 -13.54
CA LEU A 83 -2.91 16.94 -12.46
C LEU A 83 -2.83 18.38 -12.95
N TRP A 84 -1.92 18.67 -13.89
CA TRP A 84 -1.81 20.00 -14.49
C TRP A 84 -3.07 20.37 -15.27
N GLY A 85 -3.63 19.45 -16.06
CA GLY A 85 -4.87 19.67 -16.79
C GLY A 85 -6.05 19.99 -15.88
N ASP A 86 -6.19 19.27 -14.76
CA ASP A 86 -7.25 19.53 -13.78
C ASP A 86 -7.06 20.86 -13.05
N TYR A 87 -5.81 21.22 -12.74
CA TYR A 87 -5.47 22.53 -12.18
C TYR A 87 -5.81 23.68 -13.13
N VAL A 88 -5.47 23.55 -14.42
CA VAL A 88 -5.77 24.57 -15.43
C VAL A 88 -7.28 24.76 -15.57
N LYS A 89 -8.08 23.69 -15.59
CA LYS A 89 -9.55 23.78 -15.62
C LYS A 89 -10.11 24.52 -14.40
N PHE A 90 -9.58 24.26 -13.22
CA PHE A 90 -9.98 24.97 -11.99
C PHE A 90 -9.63 26.46 -12.06
N ARG A 91 -8.44 26.80 -12.56
CA ARG A 91 -7.94 28.18 -12.65
C ARG A 91 -8.52 28.97 -13.82
N ALA A 92 -9.02 28.31 -14.88
CA ALA A 92 -9.58 28.98 -16.05
C ALA A 92 -10.75 29.91 -15.71
N GLY A 93 -11.52 29.62 -14.65
CA GLY A 93 -12.58 30.50 -14.16
C GLY A 93 -12.11 31.65 -13.25
N GLN A 94 -10.82 31.68 -12.87
CA GLN A 94 -10.24 32.63 -11.91
C GLN A 94 -9.19 33.54 -12.54
N VAL A 95 -8.85 33.34 -13.81
CA VAL A 95 -7.75 34.00 -14.50
C VAL A 95 -8.22 34.40 -15.89
N GLU A 96 -7.70 35.52 -16.38
CA GLU A 96 -7.87 35.98 -17.76
C GLU A 96 -7.46 34.91 -18.77
N GLU A 97 -8.27 34.75 -19.82
CA GLU A 97 -8.10 33.73 -20.86
C GLU A 97 -6.73 33.83 -21.54
N SER A 98 -6.23 35.06 -21.69
CA SER A 98 -4.90 35.35 -22.22
C SER A 98 -3.75 34.74 -21.39
N THR A 99 -3.90 34.67 -20.06
CA THR A 99 -2.88 34.09 -19.16
C THR A 99 -2.87 32.57 -19.25
N VAL A 100 -4.05 31.96 -19.43
CA VAL A 100 -4.16 30.52 -19.66
C VAL A 100 -3.49 30.15 -20.98
N LEU A 101 -3.81 30.86 -22.06
CA LEU A 101 -3.27 30.58 -23.38
C LEU A 101 -1.76 30.81 -23.46
N ARG A 102 -1.22 31.86 -22.84
CA ARG A 102 0.19 32.22 -22.95
C ARG A 102 1.06 31.49 -21.93
N ASP A 103 0.74 31.61 -20.65
CA ASP A 103 1.67 31.22 -19.59
C ASP A 103 1.45 29.76 -19.19
N TYR A 104 0.21 29.26 -19.17
CA TYR A 104 -0.06 27.87 -18.78
C TYR A 104 0.28 26.87 -19.88
N SER A 105 0.15 27.24 -21.15
CA SER A 105 0.60 26.43 -22.29
C SER A 105 2.11 26.18 -22.26
N LEU A 106 2.93 27.20 -21.93
CA LEU A 106 4.39 27.05 -21.81
C LEU A 106 4.79 26.09 -20.69
N ILE A 107 4.05 26.11 -19.57
CA ILE A 107 4.28 25.19 -18.46
C ILE A 107 3.89 23.76 -18.86
N GLU A 108 2.77 23.59 -19.57
CA GLU A 108 2.35 22.28 -20.07
C GLU A 108 3.39 21.67 -21.01
N GLU A 109 3.95 22.45 -21.94
CA GLU A 109 5.02 21.98 -22.83
C GLU A 109 6.26 21.53 -22.07
N ARG A 110 6.67 22.27 -21.02
CA ARG A 110 7.80 21.88 -20.16
C ARG A 110 7.53 20.58 -19.39
N ILE A 111 6.31 20.39 -18.90
CA ILE A 111 5.90 19.14 -18.23
C ILE A 111 5.93 17.98 -19.23
N LYS A 112 5.44 18.18 -20.46
CA LYS A 112 5.50 17.18 -21.55
C LYS A 112 6.96 16.83 -21.89
N ALA A 113 7.82 17.81 -22.05
CA ALA A 113 9.24 17.60 -22.34
C ALA A 113 9.96 16.80 -21.24
N ARG A 114 9.70 17.13 -19.97
CA ARG A 114 10.27 16.41 -18.82
C ARG A 114 9.76 14.96 -18.73
N SER A 115 8.49 14.73 -19.00
CA SER A 115 7.91 13.38 -19.02
C SER A 115 8.51 12.51 -20.14
N ARG A 116 8.77 13.09 -21.32
CA ARG A 116 9.44 12.40 -22.44
C ARG A 116 10.89 12.03 -22.11
N SER A 117 11.64 12.93 -21.46
CA SER A 117 13.02 12.69 -21.03
C SER A 117 13.13 11.51 -20.04
N HIS A 118 12.25 11.45 -19.04
CA HIS A 118 12.21 10.32 -18.08
C HIS A 118 11.87 8.96 -18.71
N ARG A 119 11.16 8.94 -19.84
CA ARG A 119 10.81 7.69 -20.55
C ARG A 119 11.99 7.13 -21.36
N ASN A 120 12.91 7.97 -21.79
CA ASN A 120 14.08 7.59 -22.59
C ASN A 120 15.28 7.09 -21.75
N LEU A 121 15.28 7.32 -20.44
CA LEU A 121 16.31 6.81 -19.51
C LEU A 121 16.03 5.38 -18.98
N ARG A 122 14.91 4.77 -19.36
CA ARG A 122 14.50 3.42 -18.93
C ARG A 122 14.65 2.34 -20.01
N LYS A 123 15.39 2.63 -21.09
CA LYS A 123 15.77 1.65 -22.11
C LYS A 123 17.24 1.31 -22.01
#